data_AF-A0A7X0CAT1-F1
#
_entry.id   AF-A0A7X0CAT1-F1
#
_cell.length_a   1.000
_cell.length_b   1.000
_cell.length_c   1.000
_cell.angle_alpha   90.00
_cell.angle_beta   90.00
_cell.angle_gamma   90.00
#
_symmetry.space_group_name_H-M   'P 1'
#
loop_
_entity.id
_entity.type
_entity.pdbx_description
1 polymer ?
#
loop_
_entity_poly.entity_id
_entity_poly.type
_entity_poly.pdbx_seq_one_letter_code
_entity_poly.pdbx_strand_id
1 'polypeptide(L)'
;MRIDEALLNEAKAYAARNGRSLTSVMEDALRQLLNRSTEAARRPHVELVMSDARLRPGIELTPEFIKELIDQEEIERYTRTVSDAAE
;
A
#
# COMPACT_ATOMS: atom_id res chain seq x y z
N MET A 1 16.97 -6.10 31.49
CA MET A 1 15.80 -6.10 30.59
C MET A 1 15.05 -7.40 30.85
N ARG A 2 13.75 -7.37 31.12
CA ARG A 2 12.95 -8.57 31.38
C ARG A 2 11.94 -8.69 30.25
N ILE A 3 12.06 -9.75 29.46
CA ILE A 3 11.17 -10.04 28.34
C ILE A 3 10.25 -11.17 28.81
N ASP A 4 8.98 -11.09 28.41
CA ASP A 4 8.02 -12.16 28.64
C ASP A 4 8.51 -13.47 28.02
N GLU A 5 8.30 -14.58 28.72
CA GLU A 5 8.85 -15.89 28.33
C GLU A 5 8.15 -16.47 27.10
N ALA A 6 6.86 -16.18 26.90
CA ALA A 6 6.14 -16.57 25.71
C ALA A 6 6.67 -15.80 24.49
N LEU A 7 6.90 -14.49 24.64
CA LEU A 7 7.47 -13.66 23.59
C LEU A 7 8.90 -14.10 23.22
N LEU A 8 9.71 -14.48 24.21
CA LEU A 8 11.05 -15.00 23.96
C LEU A 8 11.03 -16.31 23.16
N ASN A 9 10.09 -17.20 23.47
CA ASN A 9 9.94 -18.47 22.74
C ASN A 9 9.49 -18.25 21.29
N GLU A 10 8.56 -17.33 21.07
CA GLU A 10 8.12 -16.95 19.73
C GLU A 10 9.27 -16.34 18.91
N ALA A 11 10.03 -15.43 19.51
CA ALA A 11 11.19 -14.82 18.85
C ALA A 11 12.28 -15.85 18.50
N LYS A 12 12.51 -16.84 19.37
CA LYS A 12 13.43 -17.96 19.07
C LYS A 12 12.92 -18.82 17.92
N ALA A 13 11.63 -19.16 17.90
CA ALA A 13 11.03 -19.94 16.81
C ALA A 13 11.13 -19.19 15.47
N TYR A 14 10.87 -17.88 15.49
CA TYR A 14 11.02 -17.03 14.32
C TYR A 14 12.47 -16.98 13.83
N ALA A 15 13.44 -16.79 14.73
CA ALA A 15 14.86 -16.76 14.39
C ALA A 15 15.32 -18.09 13.76
N ALA A 16 14.93 -19.22 14.35
CA ALA A 16 15.24 -20.56 13.83
C ALA A 16 14.64 -20.80 12.44
N ARG A 17 13.37 -20.41 12.22
CA ARG A 17 12.70 -20.54 10.91
C ARG A 17 13.39 -19.74 9.79
N ASN A 18 13.95 -18.59 10.13
CA ASN A 18 14.59 -17.69 9.17
C ASN A 18 16.12 -17.89 9.08
N GLY A 19 16.68 -18.90 9.76
CA GLY A 19 18.12 -19.15 9.78
C GLY A 19 18.94 -18.00 10.37
N ARG A 20 18.33 -17.17 11.23
CA ARG A 20 18.93 -15.98 11.82
C ARG A 20 19.15 -16.16 13.32
N SER A 21 20.08 -15.39 13.88
CA SER A 21 20.25 -15.33 15.34
C SER A 21 19.16 -14.50 15.99
N LEU A 22 18.77 -14.86 17.22
CA LEU A 22 17.81 -14.08 18.01
C LEU A 22 18.26 -12.62 18.17
N THR A 23 19.55 -12.39 18.38
CA THR A 23 20.14 -11.05 18.48
C THR A 23 19.93 -10.24 17.21
N SER A 24 20.14 -10.84 16.03
CA SER A 24 19.93 -10.15 14.75
C SER A 24 18.46 -9.76 14.56
N VAL A 25 17.53 -10.64 14.92
CA VAL A 25 16.08 -10.35 14.87
C VAL A 25 15.72 -9.21 15.82
N MET A 26 16.27 -9.20 17.04
CA MET A 26 16.02 -8.12 18.00
C MET A 26 16.60 -6.79 17.53
N GLU A 27 17.81 -6.78 16.96
CA GLU A 27 18.41 -5.55 16.42
C GLU A 27 17.57 -4.99 15.26
N ASP A 28 17.11 -5.85 14.35
CA ASP A 28 16.27 -5.45 13.22
C ASP A 28 14.94 -4.85 13.71
N ALA A 29 14.31 -5.49 14.70
CA ALA A 29 13.08 -5.00 15.30
C ALA A 29 13.26 -3.64 15.98
N LEU A 30 14.36 -3.44 16.71
CA LEU A 30 14.69 -2.14 17.32
C LEU A 30 14.95 -1.07 16.26
N ARG A 31 15.66 -1.41 15.18
CA ARG A 31 15.92 -0.50 14.06
C ARG A 31 14.63 -0.08 13.38
N GLN A 32 13.72 -1.03 13.12
CA GLN A 32 12.40 -0.73 12.56
C GLN A 32 11.56 0.16 13.48
N LEU A 33 11.58 -0.08 14.79
CA LEU A 33 10.84 0.73 15.76
C LEU A 33 11.31 2.18 15.76
N LEU A 34 12.63 2.40 15.80
CA LEU A 34 13.24 3.74 15.79
C LEU A 34 13.06 4.46 14.45
N ASN A 35 13.17 3.73 13.33
CA ASN A 35 12.94 4.31 12.00
C ASN A 35 11.46 4.68 11.82
N ARG A 36 10.53 3.82 12.25
CA ARG A 36 9.09 4.10 12.18
C ARG A 36 8.70 5.33 12.99
N SER A 37 9.24 5.51 14.19
CA SER A 37 8.99 6.72 14.99
C SER A 37 9.53 7.99 14.32
N THR A 38 10.60 7.87 13.54
CA THR A 38 11.22 9.01 12.84
C THR A 38 10.48 9.35 11.53
N GLU A 39 9.97 8.35 10.82
CA GLU A 39 9.25 8.53 9.55
C GLU A 39 7.80 8.99 9.71
N ALA A 40 7.13 8.61 10.82
CA ALA A 40 5.73 9.00 11.06
C ALA A 40 5.52 10.53 11.05
N ALA A 41 6.58 11.31 11.30
CA ALA A 41 6.54 12.77 11.28
C ALA A 41 6.65 13.40 9.87
N ARG A 42 6.96 12.63 8.80
CA ARG A 42 7.32 13.18 7.49
C ARG A 42 6.51 12.67 6.31
N ARG A 43 5.50 11.83 6.52
CA ARG A 43 4.63 11.41 5.40
C ARG A 43 3.61 12.51 5.14
N PRO A 44 3.63 13.18 3.96
CA PRO A 44 2.59 14.12 3.62
C PRO A 44 1.25 13.38 3.62
N HIS A 45 0.22 14.01 4.17
CA HIS A 45 -1.13 13.49 4.08
C HIS A 45 -1.49 13.39 2.59
N VAL A 46 -1.83 12.18 2.14
CA VAL A 46 -2.33 11.95 0.79
C VAL A 46 -3.84 11.85 0.91
N GLU A 47 -4.55 12.84 0.37
CA GLU A 47 -5.99 12.71 0.15
C GLU A 47 -6.19 11.68 -0.96
N LEU A 48 -6.72 10.52 -0.60
CA LEU A 48 -7.18 9.55 -1.58
C LEU A 48 -8.41 10.14 -2.26
N VAL A 49 -8.35 10.34 -3.58
CA VAL A 49 -9.52 10.71 -4.37
C VAL A 49 -10.47 9.51 -4.36
N MET A 50 -11.46 9.55 -3.47
CA MET A 50 -12.54 8.59 -3.42
C MET A 50 -13.64 9.09 -4.36
N SER A 51 -14.03 8.30 -5.36
CA SER A 51 -15.21 8.66 -6.15
C SER A 51 -16.48 8.39 -5.33
N ASP A 52 -17.48 9.25 -5.47
CA ASP A 52 -18.83 9.06 -4.95
C ASP A 52 -19.67 8.13 -5.85
N ALA A 53 -19.04 7.57 -6.88
CA ALA A 53 -19.66 6.63 -7.80
C ALA A 53 -20.11 5.42 -6.99
N ARG A 54 -21.43 5.32 -6.78
CA ARG A 54 -22.02 4.08 -6.29
C ARG A 54 -21.60 2.99 -7.25
N LEU A 55 -20.97 1.92 -6.73
CA LEU A 55 -20.77 0.70 -7.49
C LEU A 55 -22.12 0.34 -8.13
N ARG A 56 -22.22 0.46 -9.46
CA ARG A 56 -23.45 0.14 -10.17
C ARG A 56 -23.71 -1.35 -9.93
N PRO A 57 -24.77 -1.73 -9.21
CA PRO A 57 -24.99 -3.13 -8.88
C PRO A 57 -25.15 -3.94 -10.17
N GLY A 58 -24.45 -5.07 -10.27
CA GLY A 58 -24.52 -5.95 -11.44
C GLY A 58 -23.48 -5.71 -12.52
N ILE A 59 -22.50 -4.81 -12.30
CA ILE A 59 -21.32 -4.71 -13.18
C ILE A 59 -20.20 -5.57 -12.61
N GLU A 60 -19.81 -6.61 -13.34
CA GLU A 60 -18.61 -7.38 -13.04
C GLU A 60 -17.38 -6.60 -13.50
N LEU A 61 -16.54 -6.21 -12.53
CA LEU A 61 -15.28 -5.51 -12.79
C LEU A 61 -14.20 -6.52 -13.21
N THR A 62 -14.32 -7.06 -14.42
CA THR A 62 -13.27 -7.90 -15.01
C THR A 62 -12.12 -7.04 -15.55
N PRO A 63 -10.89 -7.58 -15.61
CA PRO A 63 -9.75 -6.85 -16.19
C PRO A 63 -10.01 -6.34 -17.62
N GLU A 64 -10.74 -7.11 -18.42
CA GLU A 64 -11.11 -6.74 -19.79
C GLU A 64 -12.10 -5.57 -19.82
N PHE A 65 -13.09 -5.59 -18.93
CA PHE A 65 -14.08 -4.51 -18.80
C PHE A 65 -13.43 -3.22 -18.28
N ILE A 66 -12.51 -3.34 -17.31
CA ILE A 66 -11.75 -2.19 -16.80
C ILE A 66 -10.88 -1.59 -17.90
N LYS A 67 -10.25 -2.42 -18.74
CA LYS A 67 -9.43 -1.95 -19.87
C LYS A 67 -10.28 -1.15 -20.87
N GLU A 68 -11.43 -1.67 -21.27
CA GLU A 68 -12.33 -0.97 -22.21
C GLU A 68 -12.82 0.37 -21.64
N LEU A 69 -13.08 0.44 -20.34
CA LEU A 69 -13.51 1.67 -19.67
C LEU A 69 -12.41 2.74 -19.66
N ILE A 70 -11.16 2.34 -19.43
CA ILE A 70 -9.99 3.23 -19.50
C ILE A 70 -9.79 3.71 -20.95
N ASP A 71 -9.89 2.82 -21.93
CA ASP A 71 -9.75 3.17 -23.35
C ASP A 71 -10.79 4.22 -23.78
N GLN A 72 -12.04 4.12 -23.30
CA GLN A 72 -13.08 5.12 -23.59
C GLN A 72 -12.81 6.48 -22.93
N GLU A 73 -12.35 6.50 -21.68
CA GLU A 73 -12.03 7.76 -20.97
C GLU A 73 -10.86 8.49 -21.64
N GLU A 74 -9.86 7.76 -22.16
CA GLU A 74 -8.75 8.35 -22.90
C GLU A 74 -9.20 8.98 -24.23
N ILE A 75 -10.15 8.36 -24.95
CA ILE A 75 -10.73 8.91 -26.17
C ILE A 75 -11.51 10.21 -25.89
N GLU A 76 -12.30 10.23 -24.82
CA GLU A 76 -13.05 11.43 -24.39
C GLU A 76 -12.12 12.57 -23.98
N ARG A 77 -11.02 12.26 -23.29
CA ARG A 77 -10.01 13.26 -22.91
C ARG A 77 -9.31 13.84 -24.15
N TYR A 78 -8.93 12.98 -25.11
CA TYR A 78 -8.28 13.42 -26.35
C TYR A 78 -9.18 14.33 -27.18
N THR A 79 -10.45 13.95 -27.37
CA THR A 79 -11.42 14.76 -28.13
C THR A 79 -11.72 16.12 -27.48
N ARG A 80 -11.77 16.19 -26.14
CA ARG A 80 -11.89 17.47 -25.41
C ARG A 80 -10.68 18.37 -25.65
N THR A 81 -9.47 17.83 -25.53
CA THR A 81 -8.24 18.64 -25.75
C THR A 81 -8.09 19.13 -27.19
N VAL A 82 -8.56 18.35 -28.18
CA VAL A 82 -8.53 18.77 -29.60
C VAL A 82 -9.60 19.83 -29.89
N SER A 83 -10.77 19.74 -29.24
CA SER A 83 -11.82 20.77 -29.31
C SER A 83 -11.35 22.10 -28.73
N ASP A 84 -10.72 22.09 -27.55
CA ASP A 84 -10.25 23.30 -26.87
C ASP A 84 -9.05 23.96 -27.59
N ALA A 85 -8.33 23.22 -28.44
CA ALA A 85 -7.21 23.73 -29.24
C ALA A 85 -7.64 24.29 -30.61
N ALA A 86 -8.92 24.16 -30.98
CA ALA A 86 -9.48 24.61 -32.26
C ALA A 86 -10.26 25.93 -32.16
N GLU A 87 -10.33 26.54 -30.97
CA GLU A 87 -10.91 27.86 -30.68
C GLU A 87 -9.80 28.90 -30.39
#